data_AF-A0A8D5FJE2-F1
#
_entry.id   AF-A0A8D5FJE2-F1
#
_cell.length_a   1.000
_cell.length_b   1.000
_cell.length_c   1.000
_cell.angle_alpha   90.00
_cell.angle_beta   90.00
_cell.angle_gamma   90.00
#
_symmetry.space_group_name_H-M   'P 1'
#
loop_
_entity.id
_entity.type
_entity.pdbx_description
1 polymer ?
#
loop_
_entity_poly.entity_id
_entity_poly.type
_entity_poly.pdbx_seq_one_letter_code
_entity_poly.pdbx_strand_id
1 'polypeptide(L)'
;MKGLVMNQNNPYSLEQALALRRAPRHEIEKKQLHLLKKHLEKARRIPFYREILGQDEQAVSLESVADLSQLPFTCRDDLDRFPKRFGLADSENIRDIALTSGTTGEPVIIPYSGADLQRLAFNEAVAFHGAGVKKGDRVLLTVTLDRCFIAGLAYYSGITFLGARAIRSGPGQPARQWHIIEKLNPGVIVGVPSFLKEIGEWGMDKGLAVADSSIHTIITIGEPVRRPDHSLTALGEQVERLWGAKVRSSYGATEFETAFCECVKSCGGHVHPELMLVEIVDDSGCSLPDGTAGEIVVTPLGVEGFPLVRFRTGDIARLESSPCSCGWNTQRLGPIEGRLAQRLKYRGTTFYPETVFHVLQEDDRIRGAYVEVRVAADGADDVTVVVGCDTDIGQKSIEENLQAALRVRPAVKIRKSGEVVAKMFESGGRKPKKFFDYR
;
A
#
# COMPACT_ATOMS: atom_id res chain seq x y z
N MET A 1 -3.02 -27.37 -31.18
CA MET A 1 -2.78 -26.42 -30.08
C MET A 1 -3.24 -27.08 -28.79
N LYS A 2 -2.30 -27.64 -28.01
CA LYS A 2 -2.59 -28.18 -26.68
C LYS A 2 -2.90 -26.98 -25.78
N GLY A 3 -4.05 -26.99 -25.11
CA GLY A 3 -4.45 -25.94 -24.19
C GLY A 3 -3.34 -25.68 -23.16
N LEU A 4 -3.11 -24.42 -22.82
CA LEU A 4 -2.28 -24.04 -21.68
C LEU A 4 -2.81 -24.78 -20.45
N VAL A 5 -2.10 -25.84 -20.07
CA VAL A 5 -2.28 -26.54 -18.81
C VAL A 5 -1.94 -25.51 -17.73
N MET A 6 -2.96 -25.02 -17.01
CA MET A 6 -2.69 -24.37 -15.72
C MET A 6 -1.88 -25.35 -14.89
N ASN A 7 -0.71 -24.89 -14.46
CA ASN A 7 0.31 -25.68 -13.78
C ASN A 7 -0.34 -26.54 -12.67
N GLN A 8 -0.36 -27.87 -12.83
CA GLN A 8 -0.99 -28.81 -11.88
C GLN A 8 -0.29 -28.87 -10.51
N ASN A 9 0.76 -28.07 -10.31
CA ASN A 9 1.56 -27.99 -9.08
C ASN A 9 1.51 -26.61 -8.42
N ASN A 10 0.39 -25.88 -8.46
CA ASN A 10 0.26 -24.65 -7.67
C ASN A 10 0.04 -25.01 -6.19
N PRO A 11 0.96 -24.68 -5.26
CA PRO A 11 0.83 -25.02 -3.85
C PRO A 11 -0.25 -24.21 -3.12
N TYR A 12 -0.82 -23.20 -3.77
CA TYR A 12 -1.80 -22.29 -3.18
C TYR A 12 -3.23 -22.72 -3.47
N SER A 13 -3.99 -22.99 -2.41
CA SER A 13 -5.43 -23.27 -2.46
C SER A 13 -6.23 -22.17 -1.75
N LEU A 14 -7.13 -21.51 -2.48
CA LEU A 14 -8.02 -20.49 -1.91
C LEU A 14 -8.89 -21.08 -0.79
N GLU A 15 -9.33 -22.32 -0.91
CA GLU A 15 -10.14 -23.00 0.12
C GLU A 15 -9.35 -23.15 1.43
N GLN A 16 -8.12 -23.66 1.36
CA GLN A 16 -7.25 -23.82 2.53
C GLN A 16 -6.90 -22.47 3.15
N ALA A 17 -6.69 -21.45 2.32
CA ALA A 17 -6.41 -20.08 2.76
C ALA A 17 -7.59 -19.49 3.55
N LEU A 18 -8.82 -19.68 3.07
CA LEU A 18 -10.03 -19.21 3.73
C LEU A 18 -10.32 -19.99 5.01
N ALA A 19 -10.03 -21.30 5.04
CA ALA A 19 -10.15 -22.11 6.25
C ALA A 19 -9.17 -21.63 7.34
N LEU A 20 -7.89 -21.41 6.99
CA LEU A 20 -6.89 -20.91 7.92
C LEU A 20 -7.27 -19.55 8.52
N ARG A 21 -7.87 -18.65 7.71
CA ARG A 21 -8.32 -17.33 8.18
C ARG A 21 -9.46 -17.40 9.20
N ARG A 22 -10.25 -18.47 9.19
CA ARG A 22 -11.34 -18.71 10.16
C ARG A 22 -10.89 -19.55 11.35
N ALA A 23 -9.68 -20.11 11.29
CA ALA A 23 -9.13 -20.93 12.35
C ALA A 23 -8.88 -20.10 13.63
N PRO A 24 -8.83 -20.74 14.80
CA PRO A 24 -8.38 -20.09 16.02
C PRO A 24 -6.95 -19.52 15.88
N ARG A 25 -6.66 -18.44 16.59
CA ARG A 25 -5.35 -17.74 16.52
C ARG A 25 -4.15 -18.66 16.75
N HIS A 26 -4.23 -19.61 17.67
CA HIS A 26 -3.13 -20.54 17.94
C HIS A 26 -2.82 -21.47 16.75
N GLU A 27 -3.81 -21.84 15.93
CA GLU A 27 -3.57 -22.63 14.71
C GLU A 27 -2.91 -21.78 13.62
N ILE A 28 -3.33 -20.51 13.51
CA ILE A 28 -2.72 -19.52 12.62
C ILE A 28 -1.24 -19.33 12.98
N GLU A 29 -0.94 -19.07 14.26
CA GLU A 29 0.41 -18.86 14.77
C GLU A 29 1.30 -20.10 14.58
N LYS A 30 0.75 -21.30 14.80
CA LYS A 30 1.46 -22.56 14.53
C LYS A 30 1.85 -22.69 13.05
N LYS A 31 0.94 -22.34 12.14
CA LYS A 31 1.22 -22.34 10.70
C LYS A 31 2.27 -21.28 10.33
N GLN A 32 2.15 -20.08 10.89
CA GLN A 32 3.09 -18.97 10.72
C GLN A 32 4.50 -19.34 11.18
N LEU A 33 4.65 -19.92 12.37
CA LEU A 33 5.95 -20.36 12.89
C LEU A 33 6.62 -21.39 11.97
N HIS A 34 5.85 -22.37 11.50
CA HIS A 34 6.35 -23.36 10.54
C HIS A 34 6.84 -22.73 9.23
N LEU A 35 6.10 -21.75 8.71
CA LEU A 35 6.48 -21.03 7.49
C LEU A 35 7.67 -20.09 7.72
N LEU A 36 7.77 -19.47 8.90
CA LEU A 36 8.90 -18.62 9.30
C LEU A 36 10.19 -19.42 9.33
N LYS A 37 10.22 -20.60 9.98
CA LYS A 37 11.40 -21.47 10.01
C LYS A 37 11.91 -21.78 8.59
N LYS A 38 11.00 -22.22 7.71
CA LYS A 38 11.31 -22.46 6.29
C LYS A 38 11.80 -21.22 5.55
N HIS A 39 11.22 -20.06 5.84
CA HIS A 39 11.65 -18.81 5.21
C HIS A 39 13.06 -18.42 5.63
N LEU A 40 13.40 -18.57 6.91
CA LEU A 40 14.74 -18.27 7.43
C LEU A 40 15.81 -19.22 6.89
N GLU A 41 15.50 -20.51 6.72
CA GLU A 41 16.38 -21.47 6.04
C GLU A 41 16.75 -21.00 4.62
N LYS A 42 15.78 -20.47 3.88
CA LYS A 42 16.02 -19.91 2.55
C LYS A 42 16.77 -18.58 2.63
N ALA A 43 16.37 -17.68 3.52
CA ALA A 43 16.99 -16.38 3.69
C ALA A 43 18.48 -16.51 4.02
N ARG A 44 18.90 -17.46 4.87
CA ARG A 44 20.31 -17.74 5.19
C ARG A 44 21.19 -18.12 3.99
N ARG A 45 20.59 -18.51 2.86
CA ARG A 45 21.32 -18.74 1.61
C ARG A 45 21.75 -17.44 0.94
N ILE A 46 21.10 -16.32 1.26
CA ILE A 46 21.44 -14.99 0.75
C ILE A 46 22.65 -14.42 1.51
N PRO A 47 23.66 -13.87 0.82
CA PRO A 47 24.88 -13.36 1.46
C PRO A 47 24.65 -12.35 2.60
N PHE A 48 23.67 -11.46 2.48
CA PHE A 48 23.33 -10.51 3.54
C PHE A 48 22.85 -11.22 4.82
N TYR A 49 21.81 -12.06 4.68
CA TYR A 49 21.23 -12.79 5.81
C TYR A 49 22.14 -13.85 6.41
N ARG A 50 23.00 -14.48 5.60
CA ARG A 50 23.99 -15.43 6.10
C ARG A 50 24.94 -14.81 7.13
N GLU A 51 25.30 -13.55 6.95
CA GLU A 51 26.19 -12.82 7.85
C GLU A 51 25.47 -12.42 9.13
N ILE A 52 24.27 -11.86 9.03
CA ILE A 52 23.56 -11.31 10.20
C ILE A 52 22.76 -12.35 11.00
N LEU A 53 22.36 -13.46 10.37
CA LEU A 53 21.62 -14.55 11.03
C LEU A 53 22.50 -15.76 11.37
N GLY A 54 23.74 -15.79 10.88
CA GLY A 54 24.62 -16.96 10.94
C GLY A 54 24.16 -18.12 10.04
N GLN A 55 25.02 -19.14 9.93
CA GLN A 55 24.73 -20.37 9.17
C GLN A 55 24.04 -21.45 10.00
N ASP A 56 24.13 -21.37 11.33
CA ASP A 56 23.54 -22.36 12.23
C ASP A 56 22.06 -22.05 12.45
N GLU A 57 21.19 -23.00 12.08
CA GLU A 57 19.75 -22.93 12.30
C GLU A 57 19.40 -22.89 13.80
N GLN A 58 20.28 -23.41 14.66
CA GLN A 58 20.13 -23.43 16.11
C GLN A 58 20.59 -22.13 16.77
N ALA A 59 21.23 -21.21 16.02
CA ALA A 59 21.71 -19.95 16.57
C ALA A 59 20.57 -19.07 17.12
N VAL A 60 19.33 -19.25 16.64
CA VAL A 60 18.14 -18.60 17.17
C VAL A 60 17.03 -19.65 17.33
N SER A 61 16.72 -19.99 18.58
CA SER A 61 15.61 -20.90 18.89
C SER A 61 14.28 -20.17 18.77
N LEU A 62 13.48 -20.54 17.77
CA LEU A 62 12.14 -20.01 17.55
C LEU A 62 11.09 -21.01 18.03
N GLU A 63 10.51 -20.77 19.19
CA GLU A 63 9.41 -21.58 19.76
C GLU A 63 8.04 -20.95 19.48
N SER A 64 8.03 -19.66 19.15
CA SER A 64 6.84 -18.86 18.88
C SER A 64 7.10 -17.79 17.81
N VAL A 65 6.03 -17.20 17.28
CA VAL A 65 6.15 -16.03 16.38
C VAL A 65 6.70 -14.81 17.12
N ALA A 66 6.53 -14.72 18.45
CA ALA A 66 7.05 -13.61 19.26
C ALA A 66 8.59 -13.58 19.32
N ASP A 67 9.24 -14.74 19.12
CA ASP A 67 10.69 -14.85 19.07
C ASP A 67 11.30 -14.17 17.84
N LEU A 68 10.46 -13.70 16.91
CA LEU A 68 10.89 -12.82 15.81
C LEU A 68 11.64 -11.59 16.35
N SER A 69 11.27 -11.08 17.54
CA SER A 69 11.97 -9.97 18.21
C SER A 69 13.47 -10.19 18.44
N GLN A 70 13.94 -11.45 18.46
CA GLN A 70 15.35 -11.81 18.61
C GLN A 70 16.16 -11.64 17.31
N LEU A 71 15.48 -11.54 16.15
CA LEU A 71 16.15 -11.37 14.87
C LEU A 71 16.44 -9.88 14.59
N PRO A 72 17.56 -9.55 13.92
CA PRO A 72 17.88 -8.19 13.53
C PRO A 72 16.86 -7.65 12.51
N PHE A 73 16.71 -6.32 12.49
CA PHE A 73 15.95 -5.64 11.44
C PHE A 73 16.75 -5.58 10.14
N THR A 74 16.03 -5.58 9.02
CA THR A 74 16.54 -5.11 7.73
C THR A 74 15.94 -3.75 7.45
N CYS A 75 16.73 -2.79 6.99
CA CYS A 75 16.25 -1.44 6.69
C CYS A 75 16.47 -1.10 5.20
N ARG A 76 15.82 -0.03 4.73
CA ARG A 76 16.04 0.46 3.36
C ARG A 76 17.50 0.80 3.07
N ASP A 77 18.19 1.38 4.06
CA ASP A 77 19.62 1.72 3.96
C ASP A 77 20.50 0.48 3.72
N ASP A 78 20.12 -0.71 4.22
CA ASP A 78 20.84 -1.96 3.91
C ASP A 78 20.69 -2.34 2.43
N LEU A 79 19.49 -2.19 1.87
CA LEU A 79 19.22 -2.47 0.45
C LEU A 79 20.03 -1.54 -0.46
N ASP A 80 20.12 -0.27 -0.07
CA ASP A 80 20.82 0.76 -0.84
C ASP A 80 22.35 0.60 -0.74
N ARG A 81 22.89 0.26 0.45
CA ARG A 81 24.33 0.04 0.66
C ARG A 81 24.83 -1.29 0.12
N PHE A 82 24.00 -2.33 0.16
CA PHE A 82 24.41 -3.70 -0.13
C PHE A 82 23.56 -4.42 -1.20
N PRO A 83 23.18 -3.79 -2.32
CA PRO A 83 22.20 -4.35 -3.26
C PRO A 83 22.63 -5.72 -3.82
N LYS A 84 23.94 -5.89 -4.10
CA LYS A 84 24.50 -7.16 -4.59
C LYS A 84 24.45 -8.30 -3.57
N ARG A 85 24.33 -7.99 -2.27
CA ARG A 85 24.29 -9.00 -1.20
C ARG A 85 22.89 -9.57 -0.99
N PHE A 86 21.85 -8.92 -1.52
CA PHE A 86 20.48 -9.46 -1.61
C PHE A 86 20.28 -10.31 -2.88
N GLY A 87 21.06 -10.01 -3.93
CA GLY A 87 21.78 -11.01 -4.73
C GLY A 87 20.98 -12.13 -5.41
N LEU A 88 19.94 -11.82 -6.20
CA LEU A 88 19.24 -12.84 -6.98
C LEU A 88 18.82 -12.45 -8.41
N ALA A 89 19.02 -11.21 -8.86
CA ALA A 89 18.53 -10.76 -10.16
C ALA A 89 19.08 -11.56 -11.35
N ASP A 90 20.30 -12.09 -11.24
CA ASP A 90 20.96 -12.87 -12.30
C ASP A 90 20.72 -14.39 -12.19
N SER A 91 19.87 -14.85 -11.27
CA SER A 91 19.53 -16.28 -11.15
C SER A 91 18.63 -16.73 -12.31
N GLU A 92 18.91 -17.91 -12.88
CA GLU A 92 18.08 -18.53 -13.93
C GLU A 92 16.61 -18.79 -13.50
N ASN A 93 16.33 -18.75 -12.19
CA ASN A 93 15.00 -18.94 -11.64
C ASN A 93 14.14 -17.66 -11.66
N ILE A 94 14.72 -16.49 -11.91
CA ILE A 94 14.01 -15.21 -12.02
C ILE A 94 13.21 -15.14 -13.31
N ARG A 95 11.96 -14.66 -13.19
CA ARG A 95 10.98 -14.60 -14.28
C ARG A 95 10.46 -13.19 -14.55
N ASP A 96 10.57 -12.29 -13.57
CA ASP A 96 10.23 -10.87 -13.73
C ASP A 96 11.14 -9.98 -12.89
N ILE A 97 11.27 -8.72 -13.29
CA ILE A 97 12.06 -7.71 -12.59
C ILE A 97 11.20 -6.45 -12.41
N ALA A 98 10.93 -6.10 -11.15
CA ALA A 98 10.26 -4.87 -10.79
C ALA A 98 11.25 -3.83 -10.24
N LEU A 99 10.85 -2.56 -10.32
CA LEU A 99 11.60 -1.43 -9.77
C LEU A 99 10.77 -0.77 -8.67
N THR A 100 11.40 -0.45 -7.55
CA THR A 100 10.75 0.41 -6.54
C THR A 100 10.63 1.83 -7.07
N SER A 101 9.64 2.59 -6.61
CA SER A 101 9.33 3.91 -7.15
C SER A 101 10.30 5.03 -6.72
N GLY A 102 11.54 4.70 -6.32
CA GLY A 102 12.66 5.61 -6.02
C GLY A 102 12.26 6.99 -5.47
N THR A 103 11.88 7.08 -4.20
CA THR A 103 11.58 8.39 -3.58
C THR A 103 12.83 9.25 -3.35
N THR A 104 14.03 8.64 -3.41
CA THR A 104 15.34 9.22 -3.10
C THR A 104 16.30 9.30 -4.30
N GLY A 105 15.93 8.78 -5.48
CA GLY A 105 16.73 8.90 -6.72
C GLY A 105 16.94 7.57 -7.44
N GLU A 106 17.55 6.58 -6.80
CA GLU A 106 17.85 5.28 -7.43
C GLU A 106 16.80 4.21 -7.05
N PRO A 107 16.17 3.55 -8.03
CA PRO A 107 15.23 2.47 -7.76
C PRO A 107 15.96 1.19 -7.32
N VAL A 108 15.42 0.53 -6.30
CA VAL A 108 15.85 -0.83 -5.94
C VAL A 108 15.27 -1.81 -6.95
N ILE A 109 16.12 -2.71 -7.44
CA ILE A 109 15.76 -3.81 -8.34
C ILE A 109 15.23 -4.97 -7.50
N ILE A 110 13.99 -5.38 -7.74
CA ILE A 110 13.34 -6.50 -7.04
C ILE A 110 13.08 -7.62 -8.06
N PRO A 111 13.83 -8.72 -8.01
CA PRO A 111 13.64 -9.86 -8.89
C PRO A 111 12.60 -10.84 -8.34
N TYR A 112 11.72 -11.34 -9.21
CA TYR A 112 10.65 -12.27 -8.86
C TYR A 112 10.91 -13.63 -9.50
N SER A 113 10.95 -14.70 -8.71
CA SER A 113 10.96 -16.07 -9.22
C SER A 113 9.59 -16.49 -9.77
N GLY A 114 9.53 -17.65 -10.43
CA GLY A 114 8.25 -18.23 -10.84
C GLY A 114 7.32 -18.56 -9.65
N ALA A 115 7.88 -18.92 -8.49
CA ALA A 115 7.12 -19.19 -7.28
C ALA A 115 6.56 -17.89 -6.66
N ASP A 116 7.36 -16.83 -6.69
CA ASP A 116 6.98 -15.49 -6.20
C ASP A 116 5.78 -14.93 -6.97
N LEU A 117 5.78 -15.06 -8.30
CA LEU A 117 4.65 -14.63 -9.13
C LEU A 117 3.37 -15.43 -8.84
N GLN A 118 3.48 -16.73 -8.54
CA GLN A 118 2.32 -17.54 -8.12
C GLN A 118 1.82 -17.12 -6.73
N ARG A 119 2.73 -16.85 -5.81
CA ARG A 119 2.44 -16.34 -4.46
C ARG A 119 1.72 -15.00 -4.53
N LEU A 120 2.20 -14.08 -5.37
CA LEU A 120 1.61 -12.77 -5.60
C LEU A 120 0.21 -12.86 -6.21
N ALA A 121 0.00 -13.73 -7.21
CA ALA A 121 -1.32 -14.00 -7.77
C ALA A 121 -2.29 -14.51 -6.70
N PHE A 122 -1.84 -15.44 -5.85
CA PHE A 122 -2.63 -15.96 -4.76
C PHE A 122 -2.95 -14.89 -3.70
N ASN A 123 -1.99 -14.02 -3.34
CA ASN A 123 -2.23 -12.88 -2.45
C ASN A 123 -3.43 -12.06 -2.92
N GLU A 124 -3.36 -11.59 -4.16
CA GLU A 124 -4.38 -10.73 -4.74
C GLU A 124 -5.71 -11.46 -4.90
N ALA A 125 -5.71 -12.75 -5.24
CA ALA A 125 -6.95 -13.53 -5.32
C ALA A 125 -7.70 -13.58 -3.98
N VAL A 126 -6.97 -13.75 -2.87
CA VAL A 126 -7.56 -13.74 -1.53
C VAL A 126 -8.04 -12.34 -1.15
N ALA A 127 -7.27 -11.30 -1.48
CA ALA A 127 -7.63 -9.90 -1.27
C ALA A 127 -8.94 -9.54 -2.00
N PHE A 128 -9.02 -9.86 -3.30
CA PHE A 128 -10.23 -9.66 -4.10
C PHE A 128 -11.43 -10.44 -3.55
N HIS A 129 -11.24 -11.69 -3.13
CA HIS A 129 -12.30 -12.46 -2.48
C HIS A 129 -12.81 -11.76 -1.21
N GLY A 130 -11.90 -11.29 -0.35
CA GLY A 130 -12.25 -10.55 0.86
C GLY A 130 -12.99 -9.24 0.58
N ALA A 131 -12.62 -8.53 -0.50
CA ALA A 131 -13.28 -7.32 -0.98
C ALA A 131 -14.68 -7.57 -1.60
N GLY A 132 -15.06 -8.85 -1.79
CA GLY A 132 -16.38 -9.26 -2.29
C GLY A 132 -16.41 -9.64 -3.78
N VAL A 133 -15.26 -9.68 -4.45
CA VAL A 133 -15.16 -10.12 -5.86
C VAL A 133 -15.33 -11.62 -5.94
N LYS A 134 -16.09 -12.07 -6.94
CA LYS A 134 -16.44 -13.47 -7.17
C LYS A 134 -15.92 -13.96 -8.52
N LYS A 135 -15.84 -15.28 -8.63
CA LYS A 135 -15.59 -15.96 -9.91
C LYS A 135 -16.61 -15.48 -10.96
N GLY A 136 -16.11 -15.08 -12.12
CA GLY A 136 -16.92 -14.54 -13.23
C GLY A 136 -17.14 -13.03 -13.21
N ASP A 137 -16.89 -12.33 -12.10
CA ASP A 137 -17.02 -10.87 -12.06
C ASP A 137 -16.10 -10.19 -13.07
N ARG A 138 -16.49 -9.03 -13.57
CA ARG A 138 -15.67 -8.21 -14.48
C ARG A 138 -15.01 -7.09 -13.69
N VAL A 139 -13.69 -7.06 -13.73
CA VAL A 139 -12.86 -6.12 -12.97
C VAL A 139 -12.08 -5.22 -13.92
N LEU A 140 -12.37 -3.93 -13.90
CA LEU A 140 -11.66 -2.91 -14.68
C LEU A 140 -10.40 -2.45 -13.94
N LEU A 141 -9.24 -2.75 -14.52
CA LEU A 141 -7.95 -2.26 -14.04
C LEU A 141 -7.61 -0.96 -14.75
N THR A 142 -7.56 0.14 -14.00
CA THR A 142 -7.08 1.45 -14.47
C THR A 142 -5.68 1.77 -13.98
N VAL A 143 -4.93 0.74 -13.57
CA VAL A 143 -3.57 0.83 -13.03
C VAL A 143 -2.54 0.38 -14.05
N THR A 144 -1.31 0.88 -13.93
CA THR A 144 -0.19 0.53 -14.81
C THR A 144 0.20 -0.93 -14.62
N LEU A 145 0.36 -1.68 -15.72
CA LEU A 145 0.83 -3.08 -15.71
C LEU A 145 2.27 -3.22 -16.18
N ASP A 146 2.76 -2.26 -16.95
CA ASP A 146 4.08 -2.25 -17.58
C ASP A 146 5.07 -1.37 -16.78
N ARG A 147 6.21 -1.06 -17.39
CA ARG A 147 7.22 -0.14 -16.84
C ARG A 147 7.79 -0.60 -15.48
N CYS A 148 8.00 -1.92 -15.36
CA CYS A 148 8.53 -2.59 -14.17
C CYS A 148 7.72 -2.30 -12.89
N PHE A 149 6.41 -2.00 -13.02
CA PHE A 149 5.52 -1.73 -11.91
C PHE A 149 4.66 -2.95 -11.60
N ILE A 150 4.94 -3.59 -10.46
CA ILE A 150 4.38 -4.91 -10.17
C ILE A 150 2.87 -4.89 -9.85
N ALA A 151 2.33 -3.81 -9.28
CA ALA A 151 0.99 -3.85 -8.71
C ALA A 151 -0.11 -4.16 -9.75
N GLY A 152 -0.04 -3.59 -10.95
CA GLY A 152 -1.01 -3.91 -12.00
C GLY A 152 -0.94 -5.37 -12.46
N LEU A 153 0.28 -5.92 -12.55
CA LEU A 153 0.50 -7.34 -12.87
C LEU A 153 -0.02 -8.24 -11.75
N ALA A 154 0.19 -7.86 -10.49
CA ALA A 154 -0.33 -8.55 -9.31
C ALA A 154 -1.85 -8.63 -9.38
N TYR A 155 -2.52 -7.48 -9.56
CA TYR A 155 -3.98 -7.43 -9.64
C TYR A 155 -4.52 -8.27 -10.79
N TYR A 156 -3.94 -8.16 -11.98
CA TYR A 156 -4.31 -9.01 -13.11
C TYR A 156 -4.18 -10.51 -12.78
N SER A 157 -3.07 -10.89 -12.16
CA SER A 157 -2.80 -12.29 -11.81
C SER A 157 -3.76 -12.80 -10.74
N GLY A 158 -4.11 -11.97 -9.74
CA GLY A 158 -5.10 -12.31 -8.73
C GLY A 158 -6.52 -12.44 -9.26
N ILE A 159 -6.95 -11.53 -10.14
CA ILE A 159 -8.27 -11.60 -10.78
C ILE A 159 -8.39 -12.91 -11.57
N THR A 160 -7.37 -13.25 -12.36
CA THR A 160 -7.37 -14.46 -13.20
C THR A 160 -7.26 -15.73 -12.35
N PHE A 161 -6.46 -15.73 -11.29
CA PHE A 161 -6.37 -16.82 -10.31
C PHE A 161 -7.73 -17.08 -9.64
N LEU A 162 -8.44 -16.02 -9.22
CA LEU A 162 -9.78 -16.11 -8.63
C LEU A 162 -10.85 -16.63 -9.61
N GLY A 163 -10.55 -16.64 -10.91
CA GLY A 163 -11.49 -16.98 -11.98
C GLY A 163 -12.46 -15.84 -12.32
N ALA A 164 -12.13 -14.61 -11.96
CA ALA A 164 -12.77 -13.39 -12.43
C ALA A 164 -12.18 -12.96 -13.79
N ARG A 165 -12.77 -11.94 -14.42
CA ARG A 165 -12.42 -11.45 -15.75
C ARG A 165 -11.74 -10.09 -15.63
N ALA A 166 -10.45 -10.02 -15.94
CA ALA A 166 -9.70 -8.76 -15.93
C ALA A 166 -9.92 -7.97 -17.23
N ILE A 167 -10.27 -6.69 -17.10
CA ILE A 167 -10.32 -5.71 -18.19
C ILE A 167 -9.15 -4.76 -17.98
N ARG A 168 -8.11 -4.88 -18.81
CA ARG A 168 -6.84 -4.17 -18.63
C ARG A 168 -6.83 -2.88 -19.45
N SER A 169 -7.35 -1.80 -18.86
CA SER A 169 -7.37 -0.48 -19.53
C SER A 169 -6.09 0.31 -19.27
N GLY A 170 -5.55 0.19 -18.05
CA GLY A 170 -4.46 1.04 -17.58
C GLY A 170 -4.93 2.47 -17.27
N PRO A 171 -4.01 3.34 -16.80
CA PRO A 171 -4.30 4.77 -16.68
C PRO A 171 -4.53 5.35 -18.08
N GLY A 172 -5.33 6.41 -18.19
CA GLY A 172 -5.61 7.01 -19.49
C GLY A 172 -6.72 8.05 -19.45
N GLN A 173 -7.22 8.44 -20.61
CA GLN A 173 -8.25 9.47 -20.70
C GLN A 173 -9.60 8.99 -20.10
N PRO A 174 -10.29 9.81 -19.31
CA PRO A 174 -11.62 9.48 -18.76
C PRO A 174 -12.62 8.97 -19.79
N ALA A 175 -12.67 9.59 -20.98
CA ALA A 175 -13.56 9.19 -22.07
C ALA A 175 -13.39 7.72 -22.49
N ARG A 176 -12.15 7.23 -22.50
CA ARG A 176 -11.85 5.82 -22.81
C ARG A 176 -12.35 4.88 -21.72
N GLN A 177 -12.23 5.29 -20.45
CA GLN A 177 -12.69 4.48 -19.32
C GLN A 177 -14.21 4.32 -19.36
N TRP A 178 -14.93 5.41 -19.62
CA TRP A 178 -16.39 5.37 -19.81
C TRP A 178 -16.82 4.51 -20.98
N HIS A 179 -16.17 4.63 -22.15
CA HIS A 179 -16.47 3.75 -23.28
C HIS A 179 -16.32 2.26 -22.92
N ILE A 180 -15.32 1.92 -22.10
CA ILE A 180 -15.12 0.55 -21.61
C ILE A 180 -16.20 0.16 -20.60
N ILE A 181 -16.57 1.05 -19.68
CA ILE A 181 -17.62 0.81 -18.69
C ILE A 181 -18.95 0.51 -19.38
N GLU A 182 -19.36 1.33 -20.36
CA GLU A 182 -20.59 1.15 -21.12
C GLU A 182 -20.57 -0.15 -21.95
N LYS A 183 -19.45 -0.43 -22.61
CA LYS A 183 -19.34 -1.57 -23.53
C LYS A 183 -19.19 -2.92 -22.82
N LEU A 184 -18.43 -2.95 -21.72
CA LEU A 184 -18.07 -4.19 -21.04
C LEU A 184 -18.76 -4.36 -19.69
N ASN A 185 -19.44 -3.33 -19.18
CA ASN A 185 -20.28 -3.40 -17.98
C ASN A 185 -19.53 -4.03 -16.77
N PRO A 186 -18.35 -3.54 -16.36
CA PRO A 186 -17.61 -4.06 -15.21
C PRO A 186 -18.36 -3.79 -13.91
N GLY A 187 -18.30 -4.72 -12.94
CA GLY A 187 -18.87 -4.52 -11.60
C GLY A 187 -17.89 -3.90 -10.61
N VAL A 188 -16.60 -4.07 -10.89
CA VAL A 188 -15.49 -3.68 -10.00
C VAL A 188 -14.51 -2.81 -10.78
N ILE A 189 -13.99 -1.76 -10.16
CA ILE A 189 -12.90 -0.93 -10.70
C ILE A 189 -11.74 -0.84 -9.71
N VAL A 190 -10.52 -0.94 -10.21
CA VAL A 190 -9.28 -0.82 -9.43
C VAL A 190 -8.48 0.36 -9.93
N GLY A 191 -8.16 1.32 -9.06
CA GLY A 191 -7.48 2.54 -9.47
C GLY A 191 -6.96 3.40 -8.31
N VAL A 192 -6.26 4.48 -8.67
CA VAL A 192 -5.86 5.51 -7.71
C VAL A 192 -7.06 6.41 -7.41
N PRO A 193 -7.40 6.68 -6.14
CA PRO A 193 -8.58 7.47 -5.76
C PRO A 193 -8.76 8.79 -6.52
N SER A 194 -7.70 9.62 -6.60
CA SER A 194 -7.74 10.89 -7.33
C SER A 194 -8.10 10.73 -8.81
N PHE A 195 -7.60 9.69 -9.47
CA PHE A 195 -7.92 9.39 -10.87
C PHE A 195 -9.35 8.84 -11.02
N LEU A 196 -9.83 8.03 -10.07
CA LEU A 196 -11.21 7.55 -10.07
C LEU A 196 -12.21 8.69 -9.85
N LYS A 197 -11.86 9.68 -9.04
CA LYS A 197 -12.60 10.94 -8.90
C LYS A 197 -12.65 11.69 -10.24
N GLU A 198 -11.51 11.88 -10.90
CA GLU A 198 -11.45 12.55 -12.21
C GLU A 198 -12.34 11.86 -13.26
N ILE A 199 -12.33 10.52 -13.33
CA ILE A 199 -13.20 9.76 -14.25
C ILE A 199 -14.68 10.00 -13.92
N GLY A 200 -15.05 9.99 -12.64
CA GLY A 200 -16.42 10.23 -12.19
C GLY A 200 -16.90 11.65 -12.51
N GLU A 201 -16.09 12.67 -12.17
CA GLU A 201 -16.40 14.08 -12.47
C GLU A 201 -16.55 14.32 -13.96
N TRP A 202 -15.65 13.76 -14.78
CA TRP A 202 -15.78 13.84 -16.24
C TRP A 202 -17.09 13.21 -16.74
N GLY A 203 -17.51 12.08 -16.16
CA GLY A 203 -18.78 11.43 -16.51
C GLY A 203 -19.98 12.31 -16.20
N MET A 204 -20.00 12.92 -15.02
CA MET A 204 -21.02 13.88 -14.60
C MET A 204 -21.09 15.07 -15.55
N ASP A 205 -19.95 15.66 -15.92
CA ASP A 205 -19.85 16.78 -16.87
C ASP A 205 -20.37 16.43 -18.27
N LYS A 206 -20.37 15.13 -18.63
CA LYS A 206 -20.94 14.62 -19.88
C LYS A 206 -22.40 14.17 -19.75
N GLY A 207 -23.03 14.38 -18.60
CA GLY A 207 -24.42 14.01 -18.34
C GLY A 207 -24.63 12.51 -18.18
N LEU A 208 -23.57 11.74 -17.85
CA LEU A 208 -23.69 10.31 -17.53
C LEU A 208 -24.17 10.12 -16.10
N ALA A 209 -25.03 9.12 -15.88
CA ALA A 209 -25.50 8.74 -14.56
C ALA A 209 -24.43 7.91 -13.83
N VAL A 210 -23.43 8.58 -13.26
CA VAL A 210 -22.24 7.90 -12.72
C VAL A 210 -22.55 6.94 -11.57
N ALA A 211 -23.43 7.35 -10.65
CA ALA A 211 -23.88 6.53 -9.53
C ALA A 211 -24.75 5.32 -9.96
N ASP A 212 -25.34 5.38 -11.16
CA ASP A 212 -26.15 4.29 -11.74
C ASP A 212 -25.35 3.44 -12.74
N SER A 213 -24.03 3.66 -12.82
CA SER A 213 -23.16 2.85 -13.65
C SER A 213 -23.10 1.40 -13.15
N SER A 214 -22.41 0.56 -13.92
CA SER A 214 -22.23 -0.85 -13.55
C SER A 214 -21.33 -1.07 -12.33
N ILE A 215 -20.56 -0.06 -11.92
CA ILE A 215 -19.58 -0.16 -10.84
C ILE A 215 -20.30 -0.17 -9.49
N HIS A 216 -20.12 -1.24 -8.72
CA HIS A 216 -20.64 -1.36 -7.36
C HIS A 216 -19.53 -1.53 -6.31
N THR A 217 -18.28 -1.77 -6.74
CA THR A 217 -17.13 -1.93 -5.84
C THR A 217 -15.89 -1.25 -6.42
N ILE A 218 -15.21 -0.48 -5.57
CA ILE A 218 -14.00 0.24 -5.91
C ILE A 218 -12.88 -0.26 -5.02
N ILE A 219 -11.75 -0.69 -5.61
CA ILE A 219 -10.55 -1.05 -4.87
C ILE A 219 -9.48 -0.01 -5.17
N THR A 220 -8.96 0.63 -4.12
CA THR A 220 -8.05 1.76 -4.26
C THR A 220 -6.61 1.40 -3.94
N ILE A 221 -5.67 2.01 -4.66
CA ILE A 221 -4.23 1.84 -4.43
C ILE A 221 -3.51 3.19 -4.42
N GLY A 222 -2.44 3.28 -3.63
CA GLY A 222 -1.42 4.31 -3.76
C GLY A 222 -1.74 5.65 -3.09
N GLU A 223 -3.00 5.89 -2.73
CA GLU A 223 -3.42 7.03 -1.89
C GLU A 223 -4.35 6.54 -0.77
N PRO A 224 -4.23 7.10 0.44
CA PRO A 224 -5.11 6.76 1.55
C PRO A 224 -6.54 7.31 1.34
N VAL A 225 -7.53 6.44 1.53
CA VAL A 225 -8.97 6.80 1.52
C VAL A 225 -9.63 6.63 2.89
N ARG A 226 -8.85 6.29 3.92
CA ARG A 226 -9.29 6.04 5.29
C ARG A 226 -8.45 6.86 6.26
N ARG A 227 -9.08 7.37 7.31
CA ARG A 227 -8.42 7.95 8.50
C ARG A 227 -8.07 6.84 9.50
N PRO A 228 -7.21 7.08 10.52
CA PRO A 228 -6.82 6.07 11.51
C PRO A 228 -7.98 5.37 12.24
N ASP A 229 -9.14 6.01 12.33
CA ASP A 229 -10.38 5.48 12.90
C ASP A 229 -11.26 4.68 11.90
N HIS A 230 -10.72 4.40 10.71
CA HIS A 230 -11.39 3.75 9.55
C HIS A 230 -12.50 4.55 8.89
N SER A 231 -12.78 5.79 9.33
CA SER A 231 -13.66 6.69 8.60
C SER A 231 -13.06 7.05 7.23
N LEU A 232 -13.91 7.36 6.25
CA LEU A 232 -13.44 7.77 4.93
C LEU A 232 -12.80 9.15 4.99
N THR A 233 -11.67 9.35 4.31
CA THR A 233 -11.17 10.71 4.04
C THR A 233 -12.14 11.46 3.12
N ALA A 234 -12.04 12.78 3.02
CA ALA A 234 -12.87 13.56 2.09
C ALA A 234 -12.83 13.01 0.65
N LEU A 235 -11.63 12.66 0.16
CA LEU A 235 -11.46 12.02 -1.14
C LEU A 235 -12.18 10.66 -1.21
N GLY A 236 -12.07 9.83 -0.17
CA GLY A 236 -12.78 8.56 -0.09
C GLY A 236 -14.30 8.72 -0.14
N GLU A 237 -14.85 9.69 0.60
CA GLU A 237 -16.28 9.99 0.57
C GLU A 237 -16.76 10.52 -0.78
N GLN A 238 -15.97 11.40 -1.42
CA GLN A 238 -16.28 11.91 -2.75
C GLN A 238 -16.33 10.77 -3.77
N VAL A 239 -15.36 9.86 -3.73
CA VAL A 239 -15.35 8.69 -4.61
C VAL A 239 -16.57 7.79 -4.34
N GLU A 240 -16.91 7.48 -3.08
CA GLU A 240 -18.14 6.69 -2.80
C GLU A 240 -19.41 7.41 -3.29
N ARG A 241 -19.53 8.72 -3.07
CA ARG A 241 -20.70 9.51 -3.48
C ARG A 241 -20.84 9.59 -5.00
N LEU A 242 -19.75 9.91 -5.71
CA LEU A 242 -19.75 10.04 -7.17
C LEU A 242 -20.16 8.75 -7.86
N TRP A 243 -19.61 7.63 -7.40
CA TRP A 243 -19.82 6.33 -8.04
C TRP A 243 -20.98 5.53 -7.46
N GLY A 244 -21.60 5.96 -6.36
CA GLY A 244 -22.62 5.16 -5.67
C GLY A 244 -22.09 3.80 -5.18
N ALA A 245 -20.78 3.67 -5.01
CA ALA A 245 -20.09 2.39 -4.82
C ALA A 245 -19.19 2.41 -3.57
N LYS A 246 -18.95 1.23 -2.98
CA LYS A 246 -18.10 1.12 -1.78
C LYS A 246 -16.62 1.06 -2.13
N VAL A 247 -15.80 1.87 -1.43
CA VAL A 247 -14.34 1.85 -1.57
C VAL A 247 -13.70 0.88 -0.58
N ARG A 248 -12.72 0.12 -1.07
CA ARG A 248 -11.87 -0.80 -0.32
C ARG A 248 -10.42 -0.39 -0.51
N SER A 249 -9.75 -0.01 0.58
CA SER A 249 -8.34 0.38 0.53
C SER A 249 -7.42 -0.84 0.38
N SER A 250 -6.36 -0.72 -0.42
CA SER A 250 -5.29 -1.71 -0.55
C SER A 250 -3.93 -1.05 -0.33
N TYR A 251 -3.14 -1.63 0.57
CA TYR A 251 -1.76 -1.22 0.85
C TYR A 251 -0.80 -2.34 0.50
N GLY A 252 0.28 -2.04 -0.20
CA GLY A 252 1.36 -2.98 -0.49
C GLY A 252 2.59 -2.24 -1.00
N ALA A 253 3.71 -2.96 -1.07
CA ALA A 253 4.95 -2.44 -1.62
C ALA A 253 5.64 -3.49 -2.48
N THR A 254 6.46 -3.02 -3.42
CA THR A 254 7.21 -3.88 -4.35
C THR A 254 8.20 -4.76 -3.60
N GLU A 255 8.79 -4.26 -2.52
CA GLU A 255 9.85 -4.91 -1.75
C GLU A 255 9.39 -6.21 -1.07
N PHE A 256 8.14 -6.29 -0.62
CA PHE A 256 7.64 -7.44 0.15
C PHE A 256 6.55 -8.25 -0.56
N GLU A 257 6.33 -7.98 -1.86
CA GLU A 257 5.56 -8.81 -2.78
C GLU A 257 4.17 -9.23 -2.28
N THR A 258 3.51 -8.35 -1.52
CA THR A 258 2.24 -8.63 -0.86
C THR A 258 1.45 -7.33 -0.75
N ALA A 259 0.13 -7.42 -0.74
CA ALA A 259 -0.75 -6.30 -0.39
C ALA A 259 -1.82 -6.76 0.58
N PHE A 260 -2.24 -5.86 1.48
CA PHE A 260 -3.35 -6.04 2.40
C PHE A 260 -4.52 -5.18 1.93
N CYS A 261 -5.61 -5.83 1.54
CA CYS A 261 -6.83 -5.17 1.09
C CYS A 261 -7.93 -5.28 2.15
N GLU A 262 -8.70 -4.20 2.30
CA GLU A 262 -9.91 -4.20 3.09
C GLU A 262 -10.91 -5.26 2.61
N CYS A 263 -11.49 -5.99 3.55
CA CYS A 263 -12.64 -6.84 3.23
C CYS A 263 -13.93 -6.02 3.10
N VAL A 264 -15.05 -6.69 2.84
CA VAL A 264 -16.39 -6.07 2.76
C VAL A 264 -16.81 -5.23 4.00
N LYS A 265 -16.09 -5.34 5.12
CA LYS A 265 -16.32 -4.55 6.34
C LYS A 265 -15.51 -3.25 6.43
N SER A 266 -14.48 -3.06 5.60
CA SER A 266 -13.63 -1.85 5.57
C SER A 266 -13.14 -1.38 6.95
N CYS A 267 -12.50 -2.29 7.69
CA CYS A 267 -11.87 -1.99 8.98
C CYS A 267 -10.39 -2.43 8.96
N GLY A 268 -9.65 -1.96 7.95
CA GLY A 268 -8.25 -2.33 7.72
C GLY A 268 -8.06 -3.54 6.79
N GLY A 269 -6.87 -3.62 6.21
CA GLY A 269 -6.49 -4.66 5.27
C GLY A 269 -6.07 -5.94 5.97
N HIS A 270 -6.64 -7.08 5.61
CA HIS A 270 -6.32 -8.35 6.27
C HIS A 270 -4.88 -8.80 5.94
N VAL A 271 -4.10 -9.07 6.98
CA VAL A 271 -2.78 -9.71 6.84
C VAL A 271 -2.97 -11.16 6.40
N HIS A 272 -2.16 -11.62 5.45
CA HIS A 272 -2.22 -12.98 4.90
C HIS A 272 -1.30 -13.90 5.73
N PRO A 273 -1.82 -14.73 6.65
CA PRO A 273 -0.99 -15.45 7.61
C PRO A 273 -0.06 -16.49 6.97
N GLU A 274 -0.41 -16.99 5.79
CA GLU A 274 0.42 -17.91 5.03
C GLU A 274 1.51 -17.21 4.20
N LEU A 275 1.48 -15.88 4.11
CA LEU A 275 2.37 -15.09 3.25
C LEU A 275 3.19 -14.04 4.01
N MET A 276 2.78 -13.64 5.21
CA MET A 276 3.34 -12.48 5.88
C MET A 276 3.26 -12.56 7.40
N LEU A 277 4.31 -12.09 8.06
CA LEU A 277 4.28 -11.63 9.45
C LEU A 277 4.38 -10.10 9.48
N VAL A 278 3.58 -9.45 10.32
CA VAL A 278 3.55 -8.00 10.47
C VAL A 278 3.70 -7.65 11.94
N GLU A 279 4.63 -6.75 12.24
CA GLU A 279 4.80 -6.13 13.56
C GLU A 279 4.61 -4.62 13.43
N ILE A 280 4.20 -3.97 14.51
CA ILE A 280 4.28 -2.51 14.67
C ILE A 280 5.30 -2.25 15.76
N VAL A 281 6.35 -1.47 15.47
CA VAL A 281 7.45 -1.21 16.41
C VAL A 281 7.62 0.28 16.69
N ASP A 282 8.18 0.60 17.85
CA ASP A 282 8.59 1.96 18.19
C ASP A 282 10.00 2.32 17.67
N ASP A 283 10.45 3.53 17.98
CA ASP A 283 11.78 4.02 17.58
C ASP A 283 12.93 3.15 18.18
N SER A 284 12.70 2.47 19.31
CA SER A 284 13.66 1.55 19.95
C SER A 284 13.67 0.15 19.33
N GLY A 285 12.68 -0.17 18.50
CA GLY A 285 12.50 -1.48 17.89
C GLY A 285 11.67 -2.46 18.73
N CYS A 286 11.02 -1.99 19.80
CA CYS A 286 10.12 -2.80 20.60
C CYS A 286 8.75 -2.89 19.94
N SER A 287 8.16 -4.09 19.92
CA SER A 287 6.80 -4.29 19.41
C SER A 287 5.79 -3.53 20.28
N LEU A 288 4.85 -2.85 19.62
CA LEU A 288 3.83 -2.05 20.27
C LEU A 288 2.51 -2.83 20.42
N PRO A 289 1.68 -2.50 21.43
CA PRO A 289 0.35 -3.08 21.58
C PRO A 289 -0.57 -2.76 20.39
N ASP A 290 -1.53 -3.64 20.14
CA ASP A 290 -2.61 -3.43 19.18
C ASP A 290 -3.24 -2.03 19.32
N GLY A 291 -3.57 -1.41 18.17
CA GLY A 291 -4.14 -0.07 18.11
C GLY A 291 -3.16 1.08 18.37
N THR A 292 -1.89 0.81 18.66
CA THR A 292 -0.85 1.85 18.83
C THR A 292 -0.17 2.13 17.50
N ALA A 293 0.03 3.41 17.17
CA ALA A 293 0.75 3.79 15.96
C ALA A 293 2.25 3.57 16.12
N GLY A 294 2.86 2.96 15.11
CA GLY A 294 4.29 2.75 15.01
C GLY A 294 4.70 2.34 13.61
N GLU A 295 5.97 2.01 13.44
CA GLU A 295 6.49 1.61 12.14
C GLU A 295 6.10 0.17 11.80
N ILE A 296 5.65 -0.04 10.57
CA ILE A 296 5.35 -1.36 10.04
C ILE A 296 6.65 -2.10 9.75
N VAL A 297 6.80 -3.27 10.36
CA VAL A 297 7.87 -4.23 10.08
C VAL A 297 7.27 -5.49 9.50
N VAL A 298 7.86 -5.98 8.40
CA VAL A 298 7.31 -7.11 7.65
C VAL A 298 8.31 -8.23 7.45
N THR A 299 7.83 -9.48 7.43
CA THR A 299 8.59 -10.65 6.97
C THR A 299 7.76 -11.41 5.93
N PRO A 300 8.03 -11.21 4.61
CA PRO A 300 7.28 -11.85 3.52
C PRO A 300 7.62 -13.34 3.36
N LEU A 301 6.90 -14.17 4.11
CA LEU A 301 7.07 -15.61 4.14
C LEU A 301 6.96 -16.23 2.74
N GLY A 302 7.89 -17.13 2.44
CA GLY A 302 7.88 -17.93 1.22
C GLY A 302 8.42 -17.23 -0.03
N VAL A 303 8.80 -15.95 0.04
CA VAL A 303 9.49 -15.27 -1.07
C VAL A 303 10.85 -15.93 -1.32
N GLU A 304 11.17 -16.18 -2.58
CA GLU A 304 12.41 -16.82 -3.03
C GLU A 304 13.36 -15.85 -3.72
N GLY A 305 12.83 -14.95 -4.57
CA GLY A 305 13.58 -14.03 -5.41
C GLY A 305 14.18 -12.85 -4.66
N PHE A 306 13.51 -12.35 -3.62
CA PHE A 306 14.03 -11.27 -2.79
C PHE A 306 13.54 -11.41 -1.34
N PRO A 307 13.99 -12.45 -0.61
CA PRO A 307 13.50 -12.70 0.74
C PRO A 307 13.93 -11.55 1.66
N LEU A 308 13.04 -11.15 2.58
CA LEU A 308 13.29 -10.13 3.58
C LEU A 308 12.95 -10.65 4.97
N VAL A 309 13.77 -10.29 5.96
CA VAL A 309 13.56 -10.65 7.37
C VAL A 309 13.46 -9.37 8.19
N ARG A 310 12.33 -9.19 8.90
CA ARG A 310 12.01 -8.01 9.70
C ARG A 310 12.36 -6.70 9.00
N PHE A 311 11.83 -6.52 7.81
CA PHE A 311 12.06 -5.32 7.02
C PHE A 311 11.26 -4.14 7.55
N ARG A 312 11.98 -3.08 7.96
CA ARG A 312 11.45 -1.78 8.38
C ARG A 312 11.02 -0.99 7.16
N THR A 313 9.71 -0.83 6.98
CA THR A 313 9.12 -0.22 5.77
C THR A 313 9.26 1.31 5.74
N GLY A 314 9.45 1.95 6.90
CA GLY A 314 9.34 3.39 7.08
C GLY A 314 7.91 3.92 7.04
N ASP A 315 6.90 3.08 6.81
CA ASP A 315 5.49 3.47 6.82
C ASP A 315 4.90 3.29 8.25
N ILE A 316 4.01 4.18 8.65
CA ILE A 316 3.40 4.22 9.99
C ILE A 316 1.94 3.78 9.91
N ALA A 317 1.56 2.84 10.76
CA ALA A 317 0.17 2.40 10.88
C ALA A 317 -0.11 1.78 12.26
N ARG A 318 -1.33 1.26 12.41
CA ARG A 318 -1.79 0.49 13.58
C ARG A 318 -2.14 -0.92 13.14
N LEU A 319 -1.92 -1.88 14.03
CA LEU A 319 -2.34 -3.27 13.83
C LEU A 319 -3.54 -3.57 14.74
N GLU A 320 -4.51 -4.31 14.21
CA GLU A 320 -5.67 -4.80 14.94
C GLU A 320 -5.76 -6.31 14.84
N SER A 321 -5.68 -7.00 15.97
CA SER A 321 -5.75 -8.46 16.03
C SER A 321 -7.12 -8.98 16.45
N SER A 322 -8.11 -8.10 16.68
CA SER A 322 -9.47 -8.51 17.03
C SER A 322 -10.18 -9.19 15.85
N PRO A 323 -10.95 -10.28 16.09
CA PRO A 323 -11.70 -10.94 15.02
C PRO A 323 -12.57 -9.96 14.23
N CYS A 324 -12.58 -10.13 12.91
CA CYS A 324 -13.36 -9.29 12.02
C CYS A 324 -14.80 -9.78 11.93
N SER A 325 -15.75 -8.86 11.84
CA SER A 325 -17.16 -9.20 11.57
C SER A 325 -17.38 -9.78 10.16
N CYS A 326 -16.35 -9.88 9.32
CA CYS A 326 -16.37 -10.67 8.08
C CYS A 326 -16.23 -12.19 8.35
N GLY A 327 -15.89 -12.59 9.57
CA GLY A 327 -15.68 -13.97 9.99
C GLY A 327 -14.23 -14.45 9.96
N TRP A 328 -13.27 -13.58 9.61
CA TRP A 328 -11.84 -13.92 9.68
C TRP A 328 -11.21 -13.49 11.01
N ASN A 329 -10.29 -14.30 11.51
CA ASN A 329 -9.53 -14.12 12.75
C ASN A 329 -8.10 -13.60 12.51
N THR A 330 -7.77 -13.17 11.28
CA THR A 330 -6.46 -12.62 10.99
C THR A 330 -6.34 -11.19 11.48
N GLN A 331 -5.11 -10.77 11.74
CA GLN A 331 -4.79 -9.37 11.97
C GLN A 331 -5.18 -8.51 10.77
N ARG A 332 -5.50 -7.25 11.04
CA ARG A 332 -5.79 -6.21 10.06
C ARG A 332 -4.82 -5.06 10.24
N LEU A 333 -4.20 -4.62 9.16
CA LEU A 333 -3.39 -3.41 9.13
C LEU A 333 -4.31 -2.21 8.85
N GLY A 334 -4.25 -1.20 9.72
CA GLY A 334 -4.95 0.07 9.53
C GLY A 334 -4.40 0.87 8.34
N PRO A 335 -5.02 2.01 8.02
CA PRO A 335 -4.50 2.90 6.99
C PRO A 335 -3.13 3.47 7.36
N ILE A 336 -2.36 3.80 6.32
CA ILE A 336 -1.05 4.43 6.49
C ILE A 336 -1.23 5.87 6.97
N GLU A 337 -0.72 6.17 8.15
CA GLU A 337 -0.82 7.49 8.80
C GLU A 337 0.28 8.44 8.36
N GLY A 338 1.38 7.90 7.83
CA GLY A 338 2.48 8.67 7.27
C GLY A 338 3.76 7.87 7.13
N ARG A 339 4.86 8.58 6.86
CA ARG A 339 6.20 8.00 6.73
C ARG A 339 7.16 8.53 7.78
N LEU A 340 7.90 7.64 8.43
CA LEU A 340 8.86 7.97 9.50
C LEU A 340 9.89 9.02 9.05
N ALA A 341 10.43 8.88 7.84
CA ALA A 341 11.38 9.84 7.26
C ALA A 341 10.78 11.24 7.02
N GLN A 342 9.45 11.36 6.99
CA GLN A 342 8.73 12.62 6.78
C GLN A 342 8.11 13.15 8.09
N ARG A 343 8.45 12.56 9.24
CA ARG A 343 7.95 12.98 10.56
C ARG A 343 8.39 14.42 10.85
N LEU A 344 7.42 15.27 11.19
CA LEU A 344 7.64 16.69 11.48
C LEU A 344 7.52 16.97 12.97
N LYS A 345 8.46 17.73 13.51
CA LYS A 345 8.47 18.26 14.88
C LYS A 345 8.34 19.78 14.82
N TYR A 346 7.10 20.26 14.90
CA TYR A 346 6.78 21.68 14.78
C TYR A 346 6.11 22.18 16.06
N ARG A 347 6.73 23.17 16.73
CA ARG A 347 6.19 23.83 17.94
C ARG A 347 5.70 22.84 19.02
N GLY A 348 6.51 21.82 19.31
CA GLY A 348 6.22 20.80 20.34
C GLY A 348 5.18 19.75 19.93
N THR A 349 4.66 19.80 18.70
CA THR A 349 3.75 18.78 18.16
C THR A 349 4.45 17.94 17.10
N THR A 350 4.22 16.63 17.13
CA THR A 350 4.69 15.70 16.10
C THR A 350 3.52 15.33 15.19
N PHE A 351 3.69 15.50 13.88
CA PHE A 351 2.69 15.09 12.88
C PHE A 351 3.36 14.68 11.56
N TYR A 352 2.56 14.13 10.63
CA TYR A 352 3.00 13.74 9.30
C TYR A 352 2.37 14.62 8.21
N PRO A 353 3.03 14.84 7.06
CA PRO A 353 2.46 15.58 5.94
C PRO A 353 1.09 15.06 5.49
N GLU A 354 0.85 13.75 5.61
CA GLU A 354 -0.44 13.13 5.32
C GLU A 354 -1.59 13.77 6.10
N THR A 355 -1.38 14.14 7.37
CA THR A 355 -2.39 14.84 8.18
C THR A 355 -2.73 16.21 7.58
N VAL A 356 -1.74 16.94 7.07
CA VAL A 356 -1.96 18.21 6.34
C VAL A 356 -2.80 17.96 5.10
N PHE A 357 -2.44 16.97 4.28
CA PHE A 357 -3.14 16.70 3.03
C PHE A 357 -4.59 16.24 3.24
N HIS A 358 -4.87 15.49 4.31
CA HIS A 358 -6.24 15.11 4.65
C HIS A 358 -7.13 16.32 4.95
N VAL A 359 -6.62 17.32 5.66
CA VAL A 359 -7.36 18.56 5.93
C VAL A 359 -7.58 19.36 4.64
N LEU A 360 -6.53 19.49 3.81
CA LEU A 360 -6.64 20.24 2.56
C LEU A 360 -7.58 19.57 1.54
N GLN A 361 -7.76 18.25 1.62
CA GLN A 361 -8.72 17.52 0.78
C GLN A 361 -10.18 17.84 1.10
N GLU A 362 -10.49 18.50 2.22
CA GLU A 362 -11.86 18.90 2.57
C GLU A 362 -12.34 20.14 1.78
N ASP A 363 -11.42 20.86 1.10
CA ASP A 363 -11.74 22.01 0.27
C ASP A 363 -11.53 21.71 -1.23
N ASP A 364 -12.64 21.50 -1.95
CA ASP A 364 -12.67 21.16 -3.38
C ASP A 364 -12.05 22.21 -4.31
N ARG A 365 -11.79 23.41 -3.80
CA ARG A 365 -11.13 24.48 -4.55
C ARG A 365 -9.62 24.25 -4.64
N ILE A 366 -9.04 23.44 -3.75
CA ILE A 366 -7.62 23.11 -3.73
C ILE A 366 -7.31 22.07 -4.80
N ARG A 367 -6.45 22.43 -5.76
CA ARG A 367 -6.09 21.57 -6.92
C ARG A 367 -4.70 20.95 -6.81
N GLY A 368 -3.94 21.29 -5.78
CA GLY A 368 -2.63 20.72 -5.48
C GLY A 368 -2.10 21.25 -4.15
N ALA A 369 -1.26 20.48 -3.49
CA ALA A 369 -0.59 20.93 -2.28
C ALA A 369 0.70 20.17 -2.05
N TYR A 370 1.67 20.84 -1.45
CA TYR A 370 2.89 20.25 -0.94
C TYR A 370 3.36 20.95 0.34
N VAL A 371 4.20 20.26 1.11
CA VAL A 371 4.80 20.76 2.34
C VAL A 371 6.29 20.98 2.12
N GLU A 372 6.77 22.17 2.48
CA GLU A 372 8.19 22.50 2.58
C GLU A 372 8.61 22.50 4.04
N VAL A 373 9.78 21.94 4.32
CA VAL A 373 10.36 21.91 5.67
C VAL A 373 11.78 22.47 5.61
N ARG A 374 12.10 23.34 6.56
CA ARG A 374 13.42 23.93 6.76
C ARG A 374 13.82 23.83 8.22
N VAL A 375 15.10 24.02 8.54
CA VAL A 375 15.54 24.16 9.95
C VAL A 375 15.37 25.61 10.38
N ALA A 376 14.59 25.85 11.43
CA ALA A 376 14.54 27.14 12.11
C ALA A 376 15.82 27.40 12.92
N ALA A 377 16.08 28.65 13.31
CA ALA A 377 17.30 29.01 14.04
C ALA A 377 17.46 28.29 15.39
N ASP A 378 16.38 27.77 15.97
CA ASP A 378 16.35 27.01 17.23
C ASP A 378 16.41 25.48 17.03
N GLY A 379 16.59 25.00 15.80
CA GLY A 379 16.65 23.58 15.46
C GLY A 379 15.28 22.90 15.33
N ALA A 380 14.16 23.61 15.50
CA ALA A 380 12.84 23.08 15.19
C ALA A 380 12.61 23.03 13.67
N ASP A 381 11.68 22.18 13.24
CA ASP A 381 11.22 22.23 11.86
C ASP A 381 10.44 23.53 11.65
N ASP A 382 10.72 24.26 10.57
CA ASP A 382 9.88 25.33 10.04
C ASP A 382 9.07 24.78 8.86
N VAL A 383 7.75 24.69 9.04
CA VAL A 383 6.83 24.01 8.13
C VAL A 383 6.01 25.05 7.37
N THR A 384 6.15 25.04 6.04
CA THR A 384 5.32 25.83 5.12
C THR A 384 4.45 24.90 4.27
N VAL A 385 3.14 25.11 4.31
CA VAL A 385 2.16 24.42 3.47
C VAL A 385 1.90 25.29 2.24
N VAL A 386 2.19 24.79 1.05
CA VAL A 386 1.91 25.47 -0.21
C VAL A 386 0.67 24.88 -0.85
N VAL A 387 -0.31 25.73 -1.14
CA VAL A 387 -1.63 25.36 -1.66
C VAL A 387 -1.82 25.94 -3.05
N GLY A 388 -2.17 25.08 -4.01
CA GLY A 388 -2.52 25.42 -5.37
C GLY A 388 -4.01 25.65 -5.49
N CYS A 389 -4.41 26.90 -5.74
CA CYS A 389 -5.81 27.28 -5.91
C CYS A 389 -5.92 28.48 -6.86
N ASP A 390 -6.92 28.48 -7.74
CA ASP A 390 -7.17 29.55 -8.71
C ASP A 390 -8.32 30.48 -8.29
N THR A 391 -9.02 30.15 -7.20
CA THR A 391 -10.07 30.97 -6.58
C THR A 391 -9.60 31.56 -5.25
N ASP A 392 -10.19 32.67 -4.81
CA ASP A 392 -9.91 33.18 -3.46
C ASP A 392 -10.57 32.30 -2.40
N ILE A 393 -9.72 31.68 -1.57
CA ILE A 393 -10.13 30.75 -0.51
C ILE A 393 -9.81 31.30 0.88
N GLY A 394 -9.18 32.47 0.96
CA GLY A 394 -8.78 33.11 2.23
C GLY A 394 -7.76 32.28 3.01
N GLN A 395 -6.48 32.66 2.95
CA GLN A 395 -5.38 31.98 3.65
C GLN A 395 -5.67 31.65 5.13
N LYS A 396 -6.36 32.57 5.83
CA LYS A 396 -6.71 32.41 7.23
C LYS A 396 -7.62 31.19 7.50
N SER A 397 -8.56 30.89 6.61
CA SER A 397 -9.46 29.75 6.77
C SER A 397 -8.72 28.42 6.69
N ILE A 398 -7.77 28.31 5.75
CA ILE A 398 -6.90 27.12 5.64
C ILE A 398 -6.07 26.96 6.91
N GLU A 399 -5.48 28.05 7.40
CA GLU A 399 -4.67 28.04 8.61
C GLU A 399 -5.49 27.65 9.87
N GLU A 400 -6.74 28.11 9.97
CA GLU A 400 -7.66 27.73 11.05
C GLU A 400 -8.03 26.24 11.00
N ASN A 401 -8.31 25.71 9.81
CA ASN A 401 -8.60 24.28 9.62
C ASN A 401 -7.38 23.41 9.96
N LEU A 402 -6.19 23.80 9.50
CA LEU A 402 -4.93 23.13 9.84
C LEU A 402 -4.65 23.20 11.35
N GLN A 403 -4.89 24.35 11.98
CA GLN A 403 -4.74 24.50 13.42
C GLN A 403 -5.69 23.58 14.21
N ALA A 404 -6.94 23.43 13.76
CA ALA A 404 -7.91 22.55 14.42
C ALA A 404 -7.46 21.07 14.38
N ALA A 405 -6.92 20.61 13.25
CA ALA A 405 -6.49 19.23 13.08
C ALA A 405 -5.11 18.94 13.71
N LEU A 406 -4.16 19.86 13.54
CA LEU A 406 -2.75 19.67 13.94
C LEU A 406 -2.46 20.19 15.35
N ARG A 407 -3.36 21.00 15.94
CA ARG A 407 -3.14 21.79 17.18
C ARG A 407 -2.04 22.86 17.09
N VAL A 408 -1.44 23.01 15.90
CA VAL A 408 -0.41 24.00 15.58
C VAL A 408 -0.73 24.64 14.24
N ARG A 409 -0.29 25.89 14.04
CA ARG A 409 -0.57 26.67 12.83
C ARG A 409 0.70 26.78 11.97
N PRO A 410 0.90 25.88 10.99
CA PRO A 410 2.00 26.04 10.02
C PRO A 410 1.75 27.25 9.13
N ALA A 411 2.80 27.79 8.52
CA ALA A 411 2.66 28.89 7.57
C ALA A 411 1.99 28.39 6.28
N VAL A 412 1.05 29.14 5.72
CA VAL A 412 0.39 28.77 4.45
C VAL A 412 0.78 29.76 3.34
N LYS A 413 1.10 29.24 2.16
CA LYS A 413 1.31 30.03 0.94
C LYS A 413 0.34 29.58 -0.13
N ILE A 414 -0.51 30.49 -0.61
CA ILE A 414 -1.38 30.22 -1.75
C ILE A 414 -0.64 30.62 -3.04
N ARG A 415 -0.73 29.76 -4.05
CA ARG A 415 -0.18 29.94 -5.40
C ARG A 415 -1.20 29.45 -6.43
N LYS A 416 -1.00 29.84 -7.69
CA LYS A 416 -1.85 29.34 -8.78
C LYS A 416 -1.72 27.82 -8.87
N SER A 417 -2.81 27.13 -9.18
CA SER A 417 -2.83 25.65 -9.20
C SER A 417 -1.77 25.08 -10.14
N GLY A 418 -1.62 25.68 -11.33
CA GLY A 418 -0.65 25.23 -12.33
C GLY A 418 0.81 25.29 -11.84
N GLU A 419 1.17 26.29 -11.04
CA GLU A 419 2.53 26.43 -10.48
C GLU A 419 2.83 25.33 -9.45
N VAL A 420 1.86 25.08 -8.56
CA VAL A 420 1.99 24.07 -7.51
C VAL A 420 2.05 22.67 -8.11
N VAL A 421 1.17 22.37 -9.06
CA VAL A 421 1.17 21.09 -9.78
C VAL A 421 2.49 20.91 -10.54
N ALA A 422 2.96 21.93 -11.28
CA ALA A 422 4.25 21.84 -11.98
C ALA A 422 5.40 21.53 -11.02
N LYS A 423 5.44 22.17 -9.85
CA LYS A 423 6.47 21.91 -8.82
C LYS A 423 6.41 20.47 -8.29
N MET A 424 5.21 19.95 -8.06
CA MET A 424 5.00 18.58 -7.59
C MET A 424 5.49 17.51 -8.59
N PHE A 425 5.57 17.84 -9.88
CA PHE A 425 6.04 16.93 -10.94
C PHE A 425 7.42 17.30 -11.52
N GLU A 426 8.10 18.29 -10.95
CA GLU A 426 9.38 18.83 -11.45
C GLU A 426 10.48 17.77 -11.59
N SER A 427 10.51 16.78 -10.69
CA SER A 427 11.50 15.69 -10.71
C SER A 427 11.26 14.64 -11.79
N GLY A 428 10.25 14.81 -12.66
CA GLY A 428 9.92 13.86 -13.74
C GLY A 428 9.33 12.53 -13.25
N GLY A 429 9.08 12.40 -11.95
CA GLY A 429 8.46 11.22 -11.35
C GLY A 429 6.97 11.11 -11.70
N ARG A 430 6.43 9.88 -11.72
CA ARG A 430 4.99 9.63 -11.99
C ARG A 430 4.09 9.98 -10.80
N LYS A 431 4.62 9.92 -9.58
CA LYS A 431 3.90 10.30 -8.38
C LYS A 431 4.24 11.76 -8.05
N PRO A 432 3.24 12.60 -7.71
CA PRO A 432 3.52 13.96 -7.29
C PRO A 432 4.37 13.94 -6.01
N LYS A 433 5.51 14.64 -6.03
CA LYS A 433 6.29 14.92 -4.83
C LYS A 433 5.55 15.97 -4.02
N LYS A 434 5.00 15.55 -2.88
CA LYS A 434 4.24 16.42 -1.97
C LYS A 434 5.04 16.87 -0.75
N PHE A 435 6.24 16.33 -0.55
CA PHE A 435 7.10 16.65 0.58
C PHE A 435 8.47 17.11 0.10
N PHE A 436 8.86 18.32 0.49
CA PHE A 436 10.13 18.95 0.15
C PHE A 436 10.89 19.25 1.44
N ASP A 437 11.84 18.38 1.76
CA ASP A 437 12.73 18.54 2.90
C ASP A 437 13.97 19.34 2.48
N TYR A 438 14.20 20.49 3.12
CA TYR A 438 15.35 21.36 2.93
C TYR A 438 16.14 21.54 4.23
N ARG A 439 15.98 20.63 5.19
CA ARG A 439 16.69 20.66 6.47
C ARG A 439 18.17 20.30 6.34
#